data_AF-A0A1J5EM17-F1
#
_entry.id   AF-A0A1J5EM17-F1
#
_cell.length_a   1.000
_cell.length_b   1.000
_cell.length_c   1.000
_cell.angle_alpha   90.00
_cell.angle_beta   90.00
_cell.angle_gamma   90.00
#
_symmetry.space_group_name_H-M   'P 1'
#
loop_
_entity.id
_entity.type
_entity.pdbx_description
1 polymer ?
#
loop_
_entity_poly.entity_id
_entity_poly.type
_entity_poly.pdbx_seq_one_letter_code
_entity_poly.pdbx_strand_id
1 'polypeptide(L)'
;MNTLRVLAAFVALLALGAPASAADLEPELEKQALRLVELLEGMASIVKTAGTDCDKMGVDLGSWVEVNGEEIRALSRRMSTLSEEQNSALELKFKARVEVALEGFMAAGQCAANPKVSAALQAIGPESGGATEPQPLDETPLSDEIKAKAERVVVLMESLGQTITAAKGDCDVLGDTLSTFLDKKGQELDALIAEMEALSPQASEALDREFNDRIMQAVSKFEGLGKCIDNPKVEAAMKKLPM
;
A
#
# COMPACT_ATOMS: atom_id res chain seq x y z
N MET A 1 -10.35 10.84 1.55
CA MET A 1 -11.20 9.64 1.75
C MET A 1 -11.42 9.35 3.23
N ASN A 2 -12.47 8.60 3.60
CA ASN A 2 -12.75 8.15 4.98
C ASN A 2 -11.93 6.90 5.39
N THR A 3 -10.82 6.62 4.69
CA THR A 3 -10.07 5.37 4.78
C THR A 3 -8.73 5.47 5.53
N LEU A 4 -8.31 6.67 5.97
CA LEU A 4 -7.05 6.85 6.72
C LEU A 4 -7.19 7.42 8.15
N ARG A 5 -8.39 7.38 8.74
CA ARG A 5 -8.59 7.71 10.18
C ARG A 5 -8.35 6.54 11.14
N VAL A 6 -8.10 5.34 10.63
CA VAL A 6 -8.06 4.11 11.45
C VAL A 6 -6.67 3.84 12.05
N LEU A 7 -5.59 4.44 11.56
CA LEU A 7 -4.22 4.11 11.97
C LEU A 7 -3.60 5.01 13.06
N ALA A 8 -4.30 6.05 13.53
CA ALA A 8 -3.70 7.12 14.35
C ALA A 8 -4.15 7.19 15.82
N ALA A 9 -4.86 6.18 16.36
CA ALA A 9 -5.41 6.23 17.72
C ALA A 9 -4.92 5.07 18.61
N PHE A 10 -3.59 4.87 18.70
CA PHE A 10 -3.02 3.77 19.48
C PHE A 10 -1.88 4.15 20.43
N VAL A 11 -1.92 5.30 21.11
CA VAL A 11 -1.11 5.51 22.33
C VAL A 11 -1.85 6.43 23.31
N ALA A 12 -2.82 5.90 24.05
CA ALA A 12 -3.16 6.26 25.44
C ALA A 12 -4.57 5.76 25.81
N LEU A 13 -4.75 4.46 26.01
CA LEU A 13 -5.87 3.96 26.83
C LEU A 13 -5.56 2.60 27.45
N LEU A 14 -4.41 2.50 28.13
CA LEU A 14 -4.12 1.41 29.08
C LEU A 14 -4.48 1.85 30.50
N ALA A 15 -5.76 2.08 30.76
CA ALA A 15 -6.32 2.01 32.10
C ALA A 15 -7.85 2.11 32.04
N LEU A 16 -8.49 1.05 32.53
CA LEU A 16 -9.90 0.94 32.94
C LEU A 16 -10.90 0.47 31.88
N GLY A 17 -11.34 -0.78 32.04
CA GLY A 17 -12.77 -1.09 31.98
C GLY A 17 -13.20 -2.03 30.87
N ALA A 18 -13.36 -3.30 31.25
CA ALA A 18 -13.98 -4.42 30.54
C ALA A 18 -13.15 -5.06 29.42
N PRO A 19 -13.06 -6.42 29.37
CA PRO A 19 -12.79 -7.07 28.10
C PRO A 19 -13.91 -6.61 27.19
N ALA A 20 -13.61 -5.78 26.19
CA ALA A 20 -14.48 -5.70 25.03
C ALA A 20 -14.61 -7.16 24.59
N SER A 21 -15.77 -7.75 24.85
CA SER A 21 -16.09 -9.09 24.39
C SER A 21 -15.70 -9.07 22.93
N ALA A 22 -14.67 -9.83 22.56
CA ALA A 22 -14.34 -10.05 21.18
C ALA A 22 -15.67 -10.43 20.55
N ALA A 23 -16.23 -9.56 19.70
CA ALA A 23 -17.45 -9.89 19.00
C ALA A 23 -17.11 -11.19 18.29
N ASP A 24 -17.74 -12.29 18.70
CA ASP A 24 -17.49 -13.59 18.11
C ASP A 24 -17.77 -13.41 16.61
N LEU A 25 -16.70 -13.38 15.83
CA LEU A 25 -16.80 -13.23 14.39
C LEU A 25 -17.66 -14.37 13.89
N GLU A 26 -18.60 -14.08 12.99
CA GLU A 26 -19.38 -15.15 12.38
C GLU A 26 -18.42 -16.18 11.77
N PRO A 27 -18.56 -17.49 12.06
CA PRO A 27 -17.59 -18.50 11.63
C PRO A 27 -17.31 -18.48 10.13
N GLU A 28 -18.33 -18.11 9.33
CA GLU A 28 -18.20 -17.99 7.89
C GLU A 28 -17.35 -16.77 7.46
N LEU A 29 -17.46 -15.65 8.18
CA LEU A 29 -16.64 -14.46 7.95
C LEU A 29 -15.17 -14.76 8.28
N GLU A 30 -14.94 -15.43 9.41
CA GLU A 30 -13.58 -15.84 9.81
C GLU A 30 -12.96 -16.79 8.77
N LYS A 31 -13.72 -17.77 8.29
CA LYS A 31 -13.25 -18.70 7.25
C LYS A 31 -12.86 -17.98 5.96
N GLN A 32 -13.61 -16.96 5.56
CA GLN A 32 -13.34 -16.18 4.36
C GLN A 32 -12.12 -15.28 4.50
N ALA A 33 -11.97 -14.64 5.67
CA ALA A 33 -10.77 -13.87 5.97
C ALA A 33 -9.52 -14.77 6.00
N LEU A 34 -9.61 -15.94 6.64
CA LEU A 34 -8.55 -16.95 6.64
C LEU A 34 -8.18 -17.35 5.20
N ARG A 35 -9.17 -17.61 4.35
CA ARG A 35 -8.94 -17.96 2.95
C ARG A 35 -8.24 -16.84 2.18
N LEU A 36 -8.62 -15.59 2.40
CA LEU A 36 -7.94 -14.45 1.78
C LEU A 36 -6.48 -14.35 2.24
N VAL A 37 -6.20 -14.56 3.52
CA VAL A 37 -4.83 -14.58 4.06
C VAL A 37 -4.00 -15.69 3.41
N GLU A 38 -4.54 -16.90 3.27
CA GLU A 38 -3.85 -18.01 2.59
C GLU A 38 -3.51 -17.68 1.12
N LEU A 39 -4.40 -16.96 0.44
CA LEU A 39 -4.17 -16.50 -0.93
C LEU A 39 -3.01 -15.47 -0.99
N LEU A 40 -2.99 -14.51 -0.07
CA LEU A 40 -1.88 -13.54 0.04
C LEU A 40 -0.55 -14.22 0.36
N GLU A 41 -0.55 -15.20 1.27
CA GLU A 41 0.64 -16.02 1.57
C GLU A 41 1.12 -16.81 0.35
N GLY A 42 0.20 -17.31 -0.47
CA GLY A 42 0.51 -17.97 -1.74
C GLY A 42 1.27 -17.05 -2.69
N MET A 43 0.81 -15.81 -2.87
CA MET A 43 1.51 -14.79 -3.68
C MET A 43 2.89 -14.49 -3.11
N ALA A 44 2.98 -14.23 -1.80
CA ALA A 44 4.24 -13.95 -1.12
C ALA A 44 5.26 -15.10 -1.30
N SER A 45 4.79 -16.36 -1.27
CA SER A 45 5.62 -17.54 -1.49
C SER A 45 6.17 -17.62 -2.91
N ILE A 46 5.37 -17.23 -3.92
CA ILE A 46 5.84 -17.13 -5.31
C ILE A 46 6.96 -16.09 -5.43
N VAL A 47 6.74 -14.90 -4.87
CA VAL A 47 7.73 -13.81 -4.88
C VAL A 47 9.04 -14.27 -4.22
N LYS A 48 8.94 -14.88 -3.04
CA LYS A 48 10.09 -15.42 -2.31
C LYS A 48 10.82 -16.52 -3.08
N THR A 49 10.09 -17.41 -3.75
CA THR A 49 10.66 -18.54 -4.51
C THR A 49 11.35 -18.08 -5.79
N ALA A 50 10.76 -17.10 -6.49
CA ALA A 50 11.35 -16.51 -7.68
C ALA A 50 12.55 -15.62 -7.35
N GLY A 51 12.57 -14.98 -6.17
CA GLY A 51 13.67 -14.12 -5.75
C GLY A 51 13.84 -12.94 -6.70
N THR A 52 15.02 -12.83 -7.32
CA THR A 52 15.35 -11.77 -8.30
C THR A 52 15.05 -12.15 -9.75
N ASP A 53 14.53 -13.35 -10.02
CA ASP A 53 14.14 -13.77 -11.37
C ASP A 53 12.73 -13.21 -11.69
N CYS A 54 12.71 -11.98 -12.20
CA CYS A 54 11.46 -11.27 -12.47
C CYS A 54 10.63 -11.91 -13.60
N ASP A 55 11.26 -12.58 -14.56
CA ASP A 55 10.53 -13.28 -15.61
C ASP A 55 9.82 -14.52 -15.06
N LYS A 56 10.52 -15.31 -14.23
CA LYS A 56 9.92 -16.44 -13.53
C LYS A 56 8.82 -15.97 -12.59
N MET A 57 9.07 -14.91 -11.82
CA MET A 57 8.07 -14.32 -10.92
C MET A 57 6.79 -13.96 -11.69
N GLY A 58 6.92 -13.28 -12.82
CA GLY A 58 5.77 -12.89 -13.64
C GLY A 58 5.00 -14.08 -14.20
N VAL A 59 5.68 -15.14 -14.64
CA VAL A 59 5.02 -16.38 -15.12
C VAL A 59 4.30 -17.12 -13.99
N ASP A 60 4.96 -17.29 -12.85
CA ASP A 60 4.42 -18.01 -11.70
C ASP A 60 3.24 -17.23 -11.08
N LEU A 61 3.36 -15.90 -10.93
CA LEU A 61 2.27 -15.03 -10.50
C LEU A 61 1.11 -15.08 -11.49
N GLY A 62 1.37 -14.94 -12.79
CA GLY A 62 0.33 -15.02 -13.82
C GLY A 62 -0.48 -16.31 -13.74
N SER A 63 0.21 -17.46 -13.69
CA SER A 63 -0.43 -18.78 -13.57
C SER A 63 -1.24 -18.91 -12.27
N TRP A 64 -0.74 -18.35 -11.17
CA TRP A 64 -1.43 -18.37 -9.90
C TRP A 64 -2.68 -17.49 -9.90
N VAL A 65 -2.60 -16.32 -10.54
CA VAL A 65 -3.72 -15.37 -10.68
C VAL A 65 -4.82 -15.94 -11.59
N GLU A 66 -4.48 -16.68 -12.65
CA GLU A 66 -5.48 -17.38 -13.47
C GLU A 66 -6.34 -18.35 -12.64
N VAL A 67 -5.74 -19.00 -11.63
CA VAL A 67 -6.43 -19.96 -10.77
C VAL A 67 -7.18 -19.29 -9.62
N ASN A 68 -6.58 -18.27 -9.00
CA ASN A 68 -7.06 -17.72 -7.72
C ASN A 68 -7.59 -16.29 -7.80
N GLY A 69 -7.38 -15.58 -8.91
CA GLY A 69 -7.64 -14.15 -9.01
C GLY A 69 -9.11 -13.78 -8.86
N GLU A 70 -10.04 -14.62 -9.33
CA GLU A 70 -11.48 -14.40 -9.12
C GLU A 70 -11.87 -14.54 -7.64
N GLU A 71 -11.33 -15.54 -6.95
CA GLU A 71 -11.60 -15.79 -5.53
C GLU A 71 -11.08 -14.63 -4.67
N ILE A 72 -9.86 -14.14 -4.93
CA ILE A 72 -9.30 -12.97 -4.24
C ILE A 72 -10.18 -11.75 -4.44
N ARG A 73 -10.60 -11.46 -5.68
CA ARG A 73 -11.47 -10.32 -5.99
C ARG A 73 -12.80 -10.42 -5.25
N ALA A 74 -13.40 -11.60 -5.23
CA ALA A 74 -14.66 -11.83 -4.52
C ALA A 74 -14.52 -11.65 -3.00
N LEU A 75 -13.47 -12.23 -2.40
CA LEU A 75 -13.19 -12.10 -0.97
C LEU A 75 -12.85 -10.66 -0.58
N SER A 76 -11.99 -10.00 -1.36
CA SER A 76 -11.61 -8.60 -1.14
C SER A 76 -12.82 -7.66 -1.15
N ARG A 77 -13.71 -7.80 -2.15
CA ARG A 77 -14.98 -7.05 -2.18
C ARG A 77 -15.83 -7.30 -0.94
N ARG A 78 -15.94 -8.55 -0.50
CA ARG A 78 -16.71 -8.87 0.70
C ARG A 78 -16.10 -8.24 1.95
N MET A 79 -14.77 -8.32 2.11
CA MET A 79 -14.08 -7.69 3.23
C MET A 79 -14.25 -6.16 3.24
N SER A 80 -14.35 -5.52 2.07
CA SER A 80 -14.59 -4.07 1.97
C SER A 80 -15.96 -3.60 2.44
N THR A 81 -16.91 -4.53 2.64
CA THR A 81 -18.29 -4.22 3.09
C THR A 81 -18.50 -4.44 4.60
N LEU A 82 -17.46 -4.87 5.32
CA LEU A 82 -17.56 -5.14 6.75
C LEU A 82 -17.74 -3.87 7.57
N SER A 83 -18.38 -4.00 8.73
CA SER A 83 -18.37 -2.92 9.71
C SER A 83 -16.96 -2.68 10.24
N GLU A 84 -16.72 -1.48 10.78
CA GLU A 84 -15.45 -1.14 11.44
C GLU A 84 -15.09 -2.15 12.54
N GLU A 85 -16.07 -2.53 13.37
CA GLU A 85 -15.90 -3.52 14.45
C GLU A 85 -15.46 -4.90 13.92
N GLN A 86 -16.08 -5.37 12.84
CA GLN A 86 -15.72 -6.64 12.20
C GLN A 86 -14.33 -6.58 11.58
N ASN A 87 -14.01 -5.47 10.91
CA ASN A 87 -12.70 -5.28 10.30
C ASN A 87 -11.59 -5.24 11.35
N SER A 88 -11.77 -4.49 12.45
CA SER A 88 -10.80 -4.46 13.56
C SER A 88 -10.62 -5.82 14.23
N ALA A 89 -11.69 -6.60 14.39
CA ALA A 89 -11.60 -7.95 14.95
C ALA A 89 -10.82 -8.91 14.03
N LEU A 90 -11.04 -8.85 12.71
CA LEU A 90 -10.29 -9.62 11.73
C LEU A 90 -8.83 -9.18 11.65
N GLU A 91 -8.57 -7.88 11.64
CA GLU A 91 -7.23 -7.31 11.66
C GLU A 91 -6.48 -7.83 12.89
N LEU A 92 -7.01 -7.65 14.10
CA LEU A 92 -6.36 -8.15 15.32
C LEU A 92 -6.04 -9.64 15.25
N LYS A 93 -6.93 -10.44 14.66
CA LYS A 93 -6.78 -11.89 14.56
C LYS A 93 -5.75 -12.34 13.52
N PHE A 94 -5.69 -11.66 12.36
CA PHE A 94 -4.88 -12.09 11.22
C PHE A 94 -3.68 -11.20 10.91
N LYS A 95 -3.51 -10.08 11.63
CA LYS A 95 -2.47 -9.06 11.40
C LYS A 95 -1.08 -9.65 11.19
N ALA A 96 -0.59 -10.47 12.11
CA ALA A 96 0.76 -11.04 12.02
C ALA A 96 0.97 -11.86 10.72
N ARG A 97 -0.06 -12.57 10.24
CA ARG A 97 0.04 -13.34 8.98
C ARG A 97 -0.01 -12.44 7.76
N VAL A 98 -0.90 -11.44 7.79
CA VAL A 98 -1.00 -10.43 6.72
C VAL A 98 0.30 -9.65 6.60
N GLU A 99 0.90 -9.20 7.71
CA GLU A 99 2.18 -8.49 7.73
C GLU A 99 3.30 -9.33 7.10
N VAL A 100 3.42 -10.61 7.48
CA VAL A 100 4.41 -11.52 6.88
C VAL A 100 4.18 -11.72 5.38
N ALA A 101 2.93 -11.87 4.95
CA ALA A 101 2.60 -12.00 3.54
C ALA A 101 2.91 -10.70 2.77
N LEU A 102 2.59 -9.54 3.34
CA LEU A 102 2.87 -8.23 2.75
C LEU A 102 4.38 -7.97 2.65
N GLU A 103 5.17 -8.30 3.67
CA GLU A 103 6.63 -8.22 3.61
C GLU A 103 7.20 -9.09 2.48
N GLY A 104 6.71 -10.33 2.37
CA GLY A 104 7.11 -11.22 1.27
C GLY A 104 6.71 -10.68 -0.10
N PHE A 105 5.55 -10.04 -0.19
CA PHE A 105 5.07 -9.42 -1.42
C PHE A 105 5.80 -8.12 -1.78
N MET A 106 6.20 -7.29 -0.81
CA MET A 106 6.98 -6.06 -1.05
C MET A 106 8.30 -6.34 -1.76
N ALA A 107 8.88 -7.52 -1.55
CA ALA A 107 10.06 -7.96 -2.30
C ALA A 107 9.83 -8.05 -3.82
N ALA A 108 8.58 -8.14 -4.30
CA ALA A 108 8.23 -8.06 -5.71
C ALA A 108 8.48 -6.66 -6.29
N GLY A 109 8.61 -5.64 -5.46
CA GLY A 109 8.88 -4.25 -5.87
C GLY A 109 10.12 -4.12 -6.74
N GLN A 110 11.15 -4.96 -6.52
CA GLN A 110 12.35 -4.99 -7.38
C GLN A 110 12.06 -5.44 -8.82
N CYS A 111 10.95 -6.14 -9.02
CA CYS A 111 10.47 -6.66 -10.30
C CYS A 111 9.26 -5.89 -10.85
N ALA A 112 8.87 -4.77 -10.24
CA ALA A 112 7.68 -4.02 -10.62
C ALA A 112 7.73 -3.51 -12.08
N ALA A 113 8.92 -3.18 -12.58
CA ALA A 113 9.13 -2.76 -13.97
C ALA A 113 9.08 -3.92 -14.98
N ASN A 114 9.02 -5.19 -14.52
CA ASN A 114 8.86 -6.32 -15.43
C ASN A 114 7.39 -6.38 -15.89
N PRO A 115 7.12 -6.38 -17.21
CA PRO A 115 5.75 -6.30 -17.73
C PRO A 115 4.88 -7.50 -17.35
N LYS A 116 5.46 -8.70 -17.14
CA LYS A 116 4.70 -9.89 -16.73
C LYS A 116 4.27 -9.81 -15.26
N VAL A 117 5.17 -9.31 -14.40
CA VAL A 117 4.84 -9.07 -12.99
C VAL A 117 3.76 -7.99 -12.90
N SER A 118 3.96 -6.85 -13.57
CA SER A 118 2.97 -5.77 -13.63
C SER A 118 1.60 -6.26 -14.11
N ALA A 119 1.54 -7.02 -15.21
CA ALA A 119 0.29 -7.58 -15.73
C ALA A 119 -0.40 -8.54 -14.74
N ALA A 120 0.37 -9.42 -14.07
CA ALA A 120 -0.18 -10.34 -13.07
C ALA A 120 -0.75 -9.59 -11.86
N LEU A 121 -0.08 -8.52 -11.40
CA LEU A 121 -0.55 -7.69 -10.29
C LEU A 121 -1.77 -6.85 -10.65
N GLN A 122 -1.84 -6.33 -11.88
CA GLN A 122 -3.01 -5.59 -12.37
C GLN A 122 -4.25 -6.51 -12.45
N ALA A 123 -4.08 -7.79 -12.81
CA ALA A 123 -5.18 -8.74 -12.93
C ALA A 123 -5.87 -9.12 -11.59
N ILE A 124 -5.24 -8.84 -10.44
CA ILE A 124 -5.83 -8.99 -9.10
C ILE A 124 -6.24 -7.67 -8.46
N GLY A 125 -5.91 -6.53 -9.10
CA GLY A 125 -6.30 -5.21 -8.64
C GLY A 125 -7.82 -5.12 -8.45
N PRO A 126 -8.31 -4.20 -7.60
CA PRO A 126 -9.74 -3.97 -7.46
C PRO A 126 -10.28 -3.69 -8.86
N GLU A 127 -11.21 -4.54 -9.33
CA GLU A 127 -11.93 -4.27 -10.56
C GLU A 127 -12.49 -2.86 -10.44
N SER A 128 -12.00 -1.94 -11.25
CA SER A 128 -12.71 -0.73 -11.64
C SER A 128 -13.96 -1.16 -12.42
N GLY A 129 -14.90 -1.82 -11.73
CA GLY A 129 -16.23 -2.18 -12.19
C GLY A 129 -16.33 -2.75 -13.59
N GLY A 130 -16.18 -4.08 -13.73
CA GLY A 130 -16.82 -4.83 -14.80
C GLY A 130 -15.87 -5.48 -15.81
N ALA A 131 -16.17 -6.73 -16.12
CA ALA A 131 -15.67 -7.47 -17.27
C ALA A 131 -16.14 -6.83 -18.59
N THR A 132 -15.66 -5.63 -18.87
CA THR A 132 -15.54 -5.12 -20.23
C THR A 132 -14.10 -5.34 -20.64
N GLU A 133 -13.91 -6.02 -21.77
CA GLU A 133 -12.74 -5.87 -22.64
C GLU A 133 -12.16 -4.47 -22.46
N PRO A 134 -10.84 -4.28 -22.20
CA PRO A 134 -10.28 -2.99 -21.86
C PRO A 134 -10.81 -1.99 -22.87
N GLN A 135 -11.76 -1.15 -22.41
CA GLN A 135 -12.29 -0.14 -23.31
C GLN A 135 -11.05 0.63 -23.74
N PRO A 136 -10.88 0.92 -25.04
CA PRO A 136 -9.81 1.81 -25.48
C PRO A 136 -9.90 3.00 -24.54
N LEU A 137 -8.91 3.14 -23.66
CA LEU A 137 -8.89 4.20 -22.68
C LEU A 137 -9.07 5.44 -23.52
N ASP A 138 -10.19 6.13 -23.33
CA ASP A 138 -10.43 7.36 -24.05
C ASP A 138 -9.21 8.21 -23.73
N GLU A 139 -8.32 8.41 -24.71
CA GLU A 139 -6.98 8.98 -24.54
C GLU A 139 -7.10 10.47 -24.30
N THR A 140 -8.11 10.88 -23.52
CA THR A 140 -8.25 12.24 -23.04
C THR A 140 -6.97 12.52 -22.28
N PRO A 141 -6.08 13.36 -22.85
CA PRO A 141 -4.80 13.61 -22.24
C PRO A 141 -5.07 14.21 -20.86
N LEU A 142 -4.33 13.75 -19.85
CA LEU A 142 -4.33 14.43 -18.55
C LEU A 142 -4.07 15.92 -18.80
N SER A 143 -4.85 16.78 -18.15
CA SER A 143 -4.62 18.21 -18.24
C SER A 143 -3.21 18.53 -17.71
N ASP A 144 -2.56 19.55 -18.29
CA ASP A 144 -1.24 20.00 -17.84
C ASP A 144 -1.23 20.35 -16.34
N GLU A 145 -2.37 20.79 -15.80
CA GLU A 145 -2.55 21.06 -14.38
C GLU A 145 -2.45 19.78 -13.53
N ILE A 146 -3.14 18.69 -13.92
CA ILE A 146 -3.08 17.42 -13.19
C ILE A 146 -1.66 16.84 -13.28
N LYS A 147 -1.04 16.90 -14.47
CA LYS A 147 0.36 16.46 -14.65
C LYS A 147 1.33 17.22 -13.77
N ALA A 148 1.21 18.55 -13.70
CA ALA A 148 2.07 19.38 -12.87
C ALA A 148 1.92 19.08 -11.37
N LYS A 149 0.70 18.80 -10.91
CA LYS A 149 0.44 18.41 -9.52
C LYS A 149 1.02 17.03 -9.20
N ALA A 150 0.82 16.05 -10.08
CA ALA A 150 1.39 14.72 -9.91
C ALA A 150 2.92 14.75 -9.94
N GLU A 151 3.53 15.47 -10.88
CA GLU A 151 4.98 15.71 -10.91
C GLU A 151 5.45 16.30 -9.57
N ARG A 152 4.68 17.23 -9.00
CA ARG A 152 5.01 17.84 -7.72
C ARG A 152 4.98 16.82 -6.57
N VAL A 153 3.99 15.93 -6.53
CA VAL A 153 3.95 14.81 -5.56
C VAL A 153 5.18 13.93 -5.72
N VAL A 154 5.50 13.52 -6.95
CA VAL A 154 6.64 12.65 -7.24
C VAL A 154 7.95 13.29 -6.77
N VAL A 155 8.17 14.58 -7.06
CA VAL A 155 9.36 15.32 -6.59
C VAL A 155 9.44 15.38 -5.06
N LEU A 156 8.30 15.54 -4.38
CA LEU A 156 8.27 15.52 -2.91
C LEU A 156 8.60 14.11 -2.37
N MET A 157 8.07 13.06 -2.98
CA MET A 157 8.39 11.67 -2.62
C MET A 157 9.86 11.33 -2.87
N GLU A 158 10.42 11.77 -4.00
CA GLU A 158 11.85 11.60 -4.33
C GLU A 158 12.73 12.33 -3.31
N SER A 159 12.37 13.56 -2.95
CA SER A 159 13.07 14.32 -1.92
C SER A 159 12.99 13.63 -0.56
N LEU A 160 11.83 13.08 -0.19
CA LEU A 160 11.65 12.31 1.05
C LEU A 160 12.55 11.05 1.04
N GLY A 161 12.57 10.30 -0.07
CA GLY A 161 13.46 9.16 -0.24
C GLY A 161 14.95 9.51 -0.12
N GLN A 162 15.36 10.67 -0.65
CA GLN A 162 16.72 11.19 -0.48
C GLN A 162 17.03 11.54 0.98
N THR A 163 16.08 12.16 1.70
CA THR A 163 16.20 12.42 3.14
C THR A 163 16.46 11.13 3.91
N ILE A 164 15.70 10.07 3.62
CA ILE A 164 15.86 8.75 4.27
C ILE A 164 17.23 8.16 3.97
N THR A 165 17.65 8.20 2.70
CA THR A 165 18.95 7.64 2.27
C THR A 165 20.12 8.41 2.89
N ALA A 166 20.01 9.73 3.04
CA ALA A 166 21.07 10.58 3.58
C ALA A 166 21.40 10.28 5.05
N ALA A 167 20.44 9.75 5.82
CA ALA A 167 20.65 9.33 7.20
C ALA A 167 21.54 8.10 7.33
N LYS A 168 21.76 7.32 6.26
CA LYS A 168 22.64 6.13 6.23
C LYS A 168 22.39 5.12 7.37
N GLY A 169 21.13 5.01 7.81
CA GLY A 169 20.73 4.10 8.90
C GLY A 169 20.93 4.65 10.32
N ASP A 170 21.39 5.90 10.49
CA ASP A 170 21.35 6.58 11.77
C ASP A 170 19.91 7.04 12.06
N CYS A 171 19.25 6.36 12.98
CA CYS A 171 17.84 6.59 13.28
C CYS A 171 17.55 7.94 13.93
N ASP A 172 18.51 8.52 14.68
CA ASP A 172 18.32 9.83 15.29
C ASP A 172 18.43 10.93 14.23
N VAL A 173 19.41 10.81 13.33
CA VAL A 173 19.56 11.70 12.17
C VAL A 173 18.36 11.57 11.24
N LEU A 174 17.87 10.34 11.01
CA LEU A 174 16.67 10.10 10.22
C LEU A 174 15.46 10.82 10.83
N GLY A 175 15.22 10.66 12.13
CA GLY A 175 14.11 11.32 12.80
C GLY A 175 14.17 12.85 12.71
N ASP A 176 15.34 13.45 12.94
CA ASP A 176 15.52 14.90 12.86
C ASP A 176 15.32 15.44 11.43
N THR A 177 15.88 14.75 10.44
CA THR A 177 15.79 15.16 9.03
C THR A 177 14.39 14.95 8.46
N LEU A 178 13.73 13.84 8.82
CA LEU A 178 12.33 13.58 8.47
C LEU A 178 11.40 14.62 9.08
N SER A 179 11.56 14.94 10.37
CA SER A 179 10.78 16.01 11.01
C SER A 179 10.97 17.34 10.28
N THR A 180 12.22 17.70 9.97
CA THR A 180 12.52 18.96 9.25
C THR A 180 11.89 19.00 7.86
N PHE A 181 11.87 17.87 7.16
CA PHE A 181 11.20 17.76 5.87
C PHE A 181 9.70 17.98 6.02
N LEU A 182 9.06 17.28 6.95
CA LEU A 182 7.61 17.36 7.16
C LEU A 182 7.15 18.72 7.68
N ASP A 183 7.96 19.39 8.51
CA ASP A 183 7.67 20.76 8.94
C ASP A 183 7.69 21.76 7.76
N LYS A 184 8.49 21.47 6.72
CA LYS A 184 8.60 22.35 5.53
C LYS A 184 7.63 21.97 4.41
N LYS A 185 7.36 20.68 4.25
CA LYS A 185 6.73 20.09 3.06
C LYS A 185 5.50 19.25 3.35
N GLY A 186 5.23 18.91 4.61
CA GLY A 186 4.11 18.05 5.00
C GLY A 186 2.77 18.63 4.56
N GLN A 187 2.52 19.92 4.79
CA GLN A 187 1.27 20.56 4.38
C GLN A 187 1.10 20.63 2.86
N GLU A 188 2.18 20.86 2.11
CA GLU A 188 2.16 20.86 0.64
C GLU A 188 1.86 19.46 0.11
N LEU A 189 2.50 18.44 0.68
CA LEU A 189 2.28 17.04 0.34
C LEU A 189 0.84 16.61 0.65
N ASP A 190 0.31 16.99 1.81
CA ASP A 190 -1.08 16.70 2.23
C ASP A 190 -2.10 17.25 1.24
N ALA A 191 -1.98 18.54 0.90
CA ALA A 191 -2.88 19.19 -0.03
C ALA A 191 -2.84 18.52 -1.41
N LEU A 192 -1.65 18.19 -1.91
CA LEU A 192 -1.50 17.52 -3.19
C LEU A 192 -2.07 16.10 -3.18
N ILE A 193 -1.86 15.32 -2.12
CA ILE A 193 -2.44 13.98 -1.97
C ILE A 193 -3.98 14.07 -2.00
N ALA A 194 -4.57 14.99 -1.24
CA ALA A 194 -6.01 15.19 -1.23
C ALA A 194 -6.57 15.56 -2.62
N GLU A 195 -5.84 16.36 -3.40
CA GLU A 195 -6.19 16.67 -4.79
C GLU A 195 -6.06 15.46 -5.71
N MET A 196 -5.03 14.61 -5.52
CA MET A 196 -4.86 13.37 -6.30
C MET A 196 -5.95 12.33 -5.95
N GLU A 197 -6.38 12.24 -4.70
CA GLU A 197 -7.49 11.37 -4.27
C GLU A 197 -8.83 11.76 -4.92
N ALA A 198 -8.99 13.03 -5.29
CA ALA A 198 -10.21 13.54 -5.92
C ALA A 198 -10.27 13.29 -7.44
N LEU A 199 -9.21 12.70 -8.02
CA LEU A 199 -9.17 12.40 -9.45
C LEU A 199 -10.14 11.28 -9.84
N SER A 200 -10.58 11.31 -11.10
CA SER A 200 -11.34 10.19 -11.66
C SER A 200 -10.44 8.94 -11.76
N PRO A 201 -11.03 7.73 -11.74
CA PRO A 201 -10.27 6.49 -11.93
C PRO A 201 -9.39 6.50 -13.19
N GLN A 202 -9.91 7.07 -14.29
CA GLN A 202 -9.19 7.20 -15.56
C GLN A 202 -7.96 8.09 -15.45
N ALA A 203 -8.08 9.23 -14.75
CA ALA A 203 -6.96 10.13 -14.51
C ALA A 203 -5.92 9.49 -13.57
N SER A 204 -6.37 8.77 -12.54
CA SER A 204 -5.49 8.03 -11.63
C SER A 204 -4.68 6.95 -12.37
N GLU A 205 -5.31 6.17 -13.25
CA GLU A 205 -4.62 5.16 -14.07
C GLU A 205 -3.64 5.78 -15.07
N ALA A 206 -3.99 6.91 -15.68
CA ALA A 206 -3.09 7.64 -16.57
C ALA A 206 -1.86 8.17 -15.81
N LEU A 207 -2.04 8.68 -14.58
CA LEU A 207 -0.93 9.10 -13.73
C LEU A 207 -0.07 7.93 -13.28
N ASP A 208 -0.67 6.81 -12.91
CA ASP A 208 0.06 5.60 -12.53
C ASP A 208 0.99 5.16 -13.68
N ARG A 209 0.47 5.03 -14.90
CA ARG A 209 1.32 4.68 -16.06
C ARG A 209 2.45 5.67 -16.34
N GLU A 210 2.22 6.96 -16.13
CA GLU A 210 3.22 8.01 -16.41
C GLU A 210 4.29 8.12 -15.31
N PHE A 211 3.91 7.94 -14.04
CA PHE A 211 4.77 8.24 -12.90
C PHE A 211 5.16 7.04 -12.03
N ASN A 212 4.55 5.87 -12.21
CA ASN A 212 4.75 4.69 -11.34
C ASN A 212 6.24 4.32 -11.20
N ASP A 213 7.01 4.30 -12.28
CA ASP A 213 8.43 3.95 -12.22
C ASP A 213 9.22 4.88 -11.26
N ARG A 214 8.93 6.19 -11.30
CA ARG A 214 9.57 7.18 -10.41
C ARG A 214 9.07 7.05 -8.97
N ILE A 215 7.76 6.83 -8.79
CA ILE A 215 7.17 6.60 -7.47
C ILE A 215 7.80 5.36 -6.83
N MET A 216 7.88 4.25 -7.55
CA MET A 216 8.49 3.01 -7.07
C MET A 216 9.98 3.19 -6.76
N GLN A 217 10.72 3.94 -7.58
CA GLN A 217 12.12 4.27 -7.28
C GLN A 217 12.27 5.17 -6.04
N ALA A 218 11.31 6.04 -5.76
CA ALA A 218 11.29 6.83 -4.54
C ALA A 218 10.97 5.95 -3.32
N VAL A 219 9.94 5.10 -3.42
CA VAL A 219 9.50 4.19 -2.36
C VAL A 219 10.55 3.15 -2.02
N SER A 220 11.34 2.65 -2.97
CA SER A 220 12.42 1.70 -2.67
C SER A 220 13.49 2.28 -1.73
N LYS A 221 13.59 3.61 -1.61
CA LYS A 221 14.50 4.27 -0.67
C LYS A 221 13.96 4.28 0.76
N PHE A 222 12.70 3.89 0.96
CA PHE A 222 12.02 3.93 2.25
C PHE A 222 12.31 2.67 3.08
N GLU A 223 12.98 1.67 2.52
CA GLU A 223 13.46 0.48 3.26
C GLU A 223 14.25 0.85 4.52
N GLY A 224 14.98 1.98 4.50
CA GLY A 224 15.70 2.51 5.66
C GLY A 224 14.80 2.90 6.84
N LEU A 225 13.56 3.32 6.58
CA LEU A 225 12.59 3.68 7.64
C LEU A 225 12.22 2.47 8.50
N GLY A 226 12.03 1.30 7.89
CA GLY A 226 11.61 0.08 8.61
C GLY A 226 12.58 -0.31 9.72
N LYS A 227 13.89 -0.07 9.54
CA LYS A 227 14.92 -0.35 10.55
C LYS A 227 14.90 0.61 11.74
N CYS A 228 14.24 1.75 11.59
CA CYS A 228 14.22 2.83 12.57
C CYS A 228 12.82 3.10 13.12
N ILE A 229 11.84 2.23 12.84
CA ILE A 229 10.43 2.47 13.20
C ILE A 229 10.21 2.58 14.71
N ASP A 230 11.02 1.89 15.51
CA ASP A 230 10.98 1.94 16.98
C ASP A 230 11.74 3.15 17.57
N ASN A 231 12.40 3.97 16.74
CA ASN A 231 13.09 5.17 17.22
C ASN A 231 12.07 6.28 17.52
N PRO A 232 12.07 6.88 18.74
CA PRO A 232 11.08 7.89 19.12
C PRO A 232 11.05 9.14 18.25
N LYS A 233 12.19 9.54 17.66
CA LYS A 233 12.24 10.70 16.76
C LYS A 233 11.62 10.38 15.41
N VAL A 234 11.87 9.18 14.89
CA VAL A 234 11.23 8.70 13.66
C VAL A 234 9.73 8.57 13.88
N GLU A 235 9.29 7.92 14.97
CA GLU A 235 7.87 7.83 15.33
C GLU A 235 7.20 9.22 15.43
N ALA A 236 7.84 10.17 16.12
CA ALA A 236 7.33 11.53 16.25
C ALA A 236 7.25 12.27 14.91
N ALA A 237 8.23 12.06 14.02
CA ALA A 237 8.21 12.64 12.68
C ALA A 237 7.11 12.00 11.81
N MET A 238 6.97 10.67 11.82
CA MET A 238 5.93 9.94 11.07
C MET A 238 4.52 10.39 11.45
N LYS A 239 4.27 10.78 12.71
CA LYS A 239 2.98 11.36 13.13
C LYS A 239 2.62 12.68 12.44
N LYS A 240 3.58 13.33 11.77
CA LYS A 240 3.35 14.55 10.96
C LYS A 240 3.09 14.26 9.49
N LEU A 241 3.27 13.01 9.04
CA LEU A 241 2.89 12.66 7.68
C LEU A 241 1.38 12.81 7.53
N PRO A 242 0.92 13.38 6.41
CA PRO A 242 -0.49 13.36 6.08
C PRO A 242 -0.97 11.90 6.01
N MET A 243 -1.99 11.61 6.81
CA MET A 243 -2.78 10.38 6.77
C MET A 243 -4.14 10.74 6.20
#